data_AF-A0A9D5NNV5-F1
#
_entry.id   AF-A0A9D5NNV5-F1
#
_cell.length_a   1.000
_cell.length_b   1.000
_cell.length_c   1.000
_cell.angle_alpha   90.00
_cell.angle_beta   90.00
_cell.angle_gamma   90.00
#
_symmetry.space_group_name_H-M   'P 1'
#
loop_
_entity.id
_entity.type
_entity.pdbx_description
1 polymer ?
#
loop_
_entity_poly.entity_id
_entity_poly.type
_entity_poly.pdbx_seq_one_letter_code
_entity_poly.pdbx_strand_id
1 'polypeptide(L)'
;MKKYLRELEVSGLILVIIGIVCSWIWGSNFGMWPCLVGLFLWLITFLYKAFNWNEYERENRQNIIILIIAIIILTLQMLIRQ
;
A
#
# COMPACT_ATOMS: atom_id res chain seq x y z
N MET A 1 -19.65 -5.32 2.10
CA MET A 1 -18.39 -4.59 2.41
C MET A 1 -17.17 -5.13 1.66
N LYS A 2 -16.98 -6.45 1.51
CA LYS A 2 -15.83 -7.04 0.77
C LYS A 2 -15.56 -6.44 -0.61
N LYS A 3 -16.62 -6.21 -1.41
CA LYS A 3 -16.49 -5.64 -2.76
C LYS A 3 -15.98 -4.18 -2.75
N TYR A 4 -16.56 -3.34 -1.90
CA TYR A 4 -16.15 -1.93 -1.74
C TYR A 4 -14.73 -1.77 -1.19
N LEU A 5 -14.30 -2.66 -0.28
CA LEU A 5 -12.92 -2.66 0.20
C LEU A 5 -11.93 -2.97 -0.92
N ARG A 6 -12.26 -3.94 -1.78
CA ARG A 6 -11.42 -4.29 -2.92
C ARG A 6 -11.36 -3.16 -3.95
N GLU A 7 -12.48 -2.48 -4.19
CA GLU A 7 -12.53 -1.29 -5.06
C GLU A 7 -11.71 -0.13 -4.50
N LEU A 8 -11.72 0.08 -3.18
CA LEU A 8 -10.86 1.05 -2.49
C LEU A 8 -9.36 0.69 -2.61
N GLU A 9 -9.01 -0.57 -2.44
CA GLU A 9 -7.63 -1.07 -2.60
C GLU A 9 -7.12 -0.84 -4.03
N VAL A 10 -7.96 -1.14 -5.03
CA VAL A 10 -7.65 -0.94 -6.45
C VAL A 10 -7.55 0.56 -6.79
N SER A 11 -8.47 1.37 -6.28
CA SER A 11 -8.47 2.82 -6.51
C SER A 11 -7.24 3.48 -5.86
N GLY A 12 -6.86 3.05 -4.66
CA GLY A 12 -5.63 3.49 -4.00
C GLY A 12 -4.39 3.14 -4.82
N LEU A 13 -4.33 1.94 -5.38
CA LEU A 13 -3.22 1.49 -6.23
C LEU A 13 -3.13 2.31 -7.54
N ILE A 14 -4.26 2.61 -8.16
CA ILE A 14 -4.33 3.49 -9.34
C ILE A 14 -3.82 4.90 -9.00
N LEU A 15 -4.23 5.46 -7.87
CA LEU A 15 -3.76 6.78 -7.42
C LEU A 15 -2.24 6.81 -7.16
N VAL A 16 -1.68 5.73 -6.61
CA VAL A 16 -0.22 5.59 -6.45
C VAL A 16 0.48 5.57 -7.81
N ILE A 17 -0.03 4.80 -8.78
CA ILE A 17 0.53 4.75 -10.14
C ILE A 17 0.49 6.12 -10.80
N ILE A 18 -0.66 6.81 -10.73
CA ILE A 18 -0.82 8.16 -11.28
C ILE A 18 0.16 9.11 -10.62
N GLY A 19 0.35 9.03 -9.30
CA GLY A 19 1.30 9.89 -8.60
C GLY A 19 2.76 9.63 -8.98
N ILE A 20 3.14 8.37 -9.23
CA ILE A 20 4.47 8.03 -9.75
C ILE A 20 4.66 8.63 -11.14
N VAL A 21 3.68 8.48 -12.04
CA VAL A 21 3.73 9.04 -13.40
C VAL A 21 3.79 10.56 -13.37
N CYS A 22 2.97 11.22 -12.54
CA CYS A 22 3.00 12.68 -12.35
C CYS A 22 4.34 13.15 -11.77
N SER A 23 4.92 12.40 -10.83
CA SER A 23 6.25 12.70 -10.26
C SER A 23 7.34 12.69 -11.33
N TRP A 24 7.24 11.73 -12.27
CA TRP A 24 8.18 11.60 -13.39
C TRP A 24 8.09 12.76 -14.40
N ILE A 25 6.89 13.27 -14.65
CA ILE A 25 6.67 14.30 -15.70
C ILE A 25 6.81 15.72 -15.14
N TRP A 26 6.26 16.00 -13.95
CA TRP A 26 6.15 17.35 -13.38
C TRP A 26 6.99 17.58 -12.12
N GLY A 27 7.75 16.57 -11.69
CA GLY A 27 8.61 16.65 -10.52
C GLY A 27 7.94 16.18 -9.23
N SER A 28 8.79 15.89 -8.24
CA SER A 28 8.43 15.19 -7.00
C SER A 28 7.30 15.85 -6.21
N ASN A 29 7.23 17.18 -6.17
CA ASN A 29 6.22 17.90 -5.39
C ASN A 29 4.78 17.67 -5.91
N PHE A 30 4.61 17.49 -7.23
CA PHE A 30 3.27 17.32 -7.82
C PHE A 30 2.80 15.87 -7.77
N GLY A 31 3.72 14.92 -7.95
CA GLY A 31 3.41 13.49 -7.85
C GLY A 31 3.24 12.98 -6.41
N MET A 32 3.81 13.67 -5.42
CA MET A 32 3.74 13.26 -4.01
C MET A 32 2.29 13.19 -3.51
N TRP A 33 1.46 14.19 -3.81
CA TRP A 33 0.08 14.27 -3.33
C TRP A 33 -0.79 13.08 -3.73
N PRO A 34 -0.95 12.74 -5.03
CA PRO A 34 -1.72 11.57 -5.45
C PRO A 34 -1.15 10.25 -4.89
N CYS A 35 0.17 10.12 -4.75
CA CYS A 35 0.77 8.96 -4.07
C CYS A 35 0.37 8.88 -2.59
N LEU A 36 0.39 10.01 -1.88
CA LEU A 36 0.09 10.07 -0.45
C LEU A 36 -1.38 9.73 -0.19
N VAL A 37 -2.30 10.24 -1.02
CA VAL A 37 -3.72 9.88 -0.97
C VAL A 37 -3.94 8.40 -1.25
N GLY A 38 -3.27 7.85 -2.27
CA GLY A 38 -3.37 6.42 -2.61
C GLY A 38 -2.89 5.50 -1.48
N LEU A 39 -1.74 5.83 -0.87
CA LEU A 39 -1.20 5.13 0.29
C LEU A 39 -2.13 5.24 1.51
N PHE A 40 -2.75 6.40 1.72
CA PHE A 40 -3.68 6.60 2.83
C PHE A 40 -4.95 5.75 2.69
N LEU A 41 -5.50 5.64 1.48
CA LEU A 41 -6.61 4.74 1.19
C LEU A 41 -6.23 3.29 1.47
N TRP A 42 -5.03 2.87 1.07
CA TRP A 42 -4.48 1.56 1.40
C TRP A 42 -4.38 1.32 2.92
N LEU A 43 -3.88 2.30 3.67
CA LEU A 43 -3.78 2.23 5.13
C LEU A 43 -5.14 2.04 5.80
N ILE A 44 -6.16 2.81 5.40
CA ILE A 44 -7.53 2.68 5.93
C ILE A 44 -8.09 1.28 5.62
N THR A 45 -7.87 0.80 4.39
CA THR A 45 -8.32 -0.52 3.95
C THR A 45 -7.67 -1.62 4.79
N PHE A 46 -6.36 -1.49 5.07
CA PHE A 46 -5.61 -2.40 5.93
C PHE A 46 -6.12 -2.38 7.38
N LEU A 47 -6.31 -1.19 7.97
CA LEU A 47 -6.85 -1.03 9.32
C LEU A 47 -8.24 -1.66 9.44
N TYR A 48 -9.12 -1.42 8.47
CA TYR A 48 -10.45 -2.01 8.47
C TYR A 48 -10.40 -3.54 8.44
N LYS A 49 -9.53 -4.14 7.60
CA LYS A 49 -9.32 -5.60 7.57
C LYS A 49 -8.73 -6.11 8.88
N ALA A 50 -7.85 -5.34 9.52
CA ALA A 50 -7.26 -5.69 10.81
C ALA A 50 -8.32 -5.72 11.94
N PHE A 51 -9.23 -4.74 11.99
CA PHE A 51 -10.31 -4.71 12.99
C PHE A 51 -11.36 -5.80 12.75
N ASN A 52 -11.62 -6.18 11.50
CA ASN A 52 -12.55 -7.28 11.15
C ASN A 52 -11.81 -8.61 10.91
N TRP A 53 -10.87 -8.95 11.80
CA TRP A 53 -9.97 -10.08 11.65
C TRP A 53 -10.67 -11.41 11.31
N ASN A 54 -11.77 -11.71 11.96
CA ASN A 54 -12.48 -12.98 11.81
C ASN A 54 -13.06 -13.18 10.40
N GLU A 55 -13.41 -12.09 9.72
CA GLU A 55 -14.01 -12.13 8.38
C GLU A 55 -12.98 -12.10 7.24
N TYR A 56 -11.76 -11.64 7.56
CA TYR A 56 -10.64 -11.43 6.63
C TYR A 56 -9.37 -12.19 7.02
N GLU A 57 -9.47 -13.22 7.85
CA GLU A 57 -8.32 -13.91 8.45
C GLU A 57 -7.29 -14.42 7.42
N ARG A 58 -7.76 -14.98 6.29
CA ARG A 58 -6.87 -15.42 5.20
C ARG A 58 -6.12 -14.25 4.56
N GLU A 59 -6.81 -13.16 4.28
CA GLU A 59 -6.20 -11.96 3.67
C GLU A 59 -5.22 -11.29 4.63
N ASN A 60 -5.56 -11.20 5.93
CA ASN A 60 -4.66 -10.65 6.93
C ASN A 60 -3.40 -11.50 7.12
N ARG A 61 -3.53 -12.84 7.13
CA ARG A 61 -2.35 -13.72 7.17
C ARG A 61 -1.45 -13.51 5.96
N GLN A 62 -2.02 -13.40 4.76
CA GLN A 62 -1.24 -13.11 3.54
C GLN A 62 -0.56 -11.74 3.63
N ASN A 63 -1.29 -10.71 4.06
CA ASN A 63 -0.76 -9.37 4.24
C ASN A 63 0.41 -9.33 5.23
N ILE A 64 0.32 -10.05 6.36
CA ILE A 64 1.42 -10.18 7.32
C ILE A 64 2.64 -10.86 6.70
N ILE A 65 2.44 -11.92 5.92
CA ILE A 65 3.55 -12.60 5.24
C ILE A 65 4.24 -11.65 4.26
N ILE A 66 3.48 -10.90 3.47
CA ILE A 66 4.02 -9.90 2.53
C ILE A 66 4.82 -8.82 3.29
N LEU A 67 4.29 -8.36 4.43
CA LEU A 67 4.94 -7.34 5.26
C LEU A 67 6.26 -7.85 5.87
N ILE A 68 6.29 -9.11 6.32
CA ILE A 68 7.52 -9.77 6.80
C ILE A 68 8.56 -9.88 5.69
N ILE A 69 8.15 -10.32 4.49
CA ILE A 69 9.05 -10.41 3.32
C ILE A 69 9.61 -9.03 2.97
N ALA A 70 8.76 -8.00 2.95
CA ALA A 70 9.18 -6.62 2.67
C ALA A 70 10.19 -6.11 3.71
N ILE A 71 9.98 -6.37 5.00
CA ILE A 71 10.93 -6.02 6.07
C ILE A 71 12.29 -6.72 5.85
N ILE A 72 12.29 -8.00 5.50
CA ILE A 72 13.52 -8.75 5.23
C ILE A 72 14.26 -8.14 4.04
N ILE A 73 13.56 -7.86 2.93
CA ILE A 73 14.15 -7.24 1.73
C ILE A 73 14.73 -5.86 2.06
N LEU A 74 14.00 -5.02 2.80
CA LEU A 74 14.47 -3.69 3.20
C LEU A 74 15.70 -3.78 4.11
N THR A 75 15.71 -4.74 5.04
CA THR A 75 16.85 -4.98 5.94
C THR A 75 18.09 -5.40 5.14
N LEU A 76 17.92 -6.31 4.18
CA LEU A 76 19.00 -6.72 3.26
C LEU A 76 19.49 -5.56 2.39
N GLN A 77 18.59 -4.73 1.85
CA GLN A 77 18.98 -3.54 1.09
C GLN A 77 19.77 -2.54 1.94
N MET A 78 19.40 -2.33 3.20
CA MET A 78 20.17 -1.48 4.11
C MET A 78 21.55 -2.07 4.42
N LEU A 79 21.67 -3.40 4.53
CA LEU A 79 22.95 -4.09 4.73
C LEU A 79 23.87 -4.04 3.48
N ILE A 80 23.31 -4.13 2.27
CA ILE A 80 24.06 -4.11 1.00
C ILE A 80 24.47 -2.68 0.59
N ARG A 81 23.76 -1.66 1.07
CA ARG A 81 24.03 -0.24 0.78
C ARG A 81 25.10 0.39 1.70
N GLN A 82 25.65 -0.38 2.64
CA GLN A 82 26.87 -0.03 3.38
C GLN A 82 28.12 -0.39 2.55
#